data_AF-A0A935KDK8-F1
#
_entry.id   AF-A0A935KDK8-F1
#
_cell.length_a   1.000
_cell.length_b   1.000
_cell.length_c   1.000
_cell.angle_alpha   90.00
_cell.angle_beta   90.00
_cell.angle_gamma   90.00
#
_symmetry.space_group_name_H-M   'P 1'
#
loop_
_entity.id
_entity.type
_entity.pdbx_description
1 polymer ?
#
loop_
_entity_poly.entity_id
_entity_poly.type
_entity_poly.pdbx_seq_one_letter_code
_entity_poly.pdbx_strand_id
1 'polypeptide(L)'
;MRLLRIDIDRSPDRPAATRLSGVVRYDDPRGGPAEETYWYDVPDAFASSISDSGNPWLAGLLPVAVALGEPLVLTLPVDPLLLDNAPEQMRVWQFWSPGRKPVAIEADVLEATGWPGGAARTASFFSGGIDSFHTALVPRHVPVDDLLLVLGTFDLVSGHAASYERVEAKMQAAADAMGKVLVPVTTNQMRTRMAASDPKYLAGGSMLAAVALALERRYARVMTSASVDPGVDSSPSAATY
;
A
#
# COMPACT_ATOMS: atom_id res chain seq x y z
N MET A 1 6.94 5.69 -16.94
CA MET A 1 5.70 5.15 -16.35
C MET A 1 4.73 6.28 -15.99
N ARG A 2 3.43 6.11 -16.27
CA ARG A 2 2.40 7.13 -16.02
C ARG A 2 1.10 6.54 -15.47
N LEU A 3 0.58 7.10 -14.39
CA LEU A 3 -0.82 6.89 -13.95
C LEU A 3 -1.74 7.68 -14.88
N LEU A 4 -2.53 7.02 -15.71
CA LEU A 4 -3.37 7.66 -16.73
C LEU A 4 -4.68 8.22 -16.17
N ARG A 5 -5.34 7.44 -15.31
CA ARG A 5 -6.64 7.77 -14.72
C ARG A 5 -6.86 6.94 -13.47
N ILE A 6 -7.76 7.42 -12.63
CA ILE A 6 -8.32 6.68 -11.50
C ILE A 6 -9.84 6.59 -11.65
N ASP A 7 -10.42 5.53 -11.08
CA ASP A 7 -11.85 5.31 -11.03
C ASP A 7 -12.23 4.81 -9.63
N ILE A 8 -13.30 5.36 -9.06
CA ILE A 8 -13.94 4.89 -7.83
C ILE A 8 -15.34 4.40 -8.18
N ASP A 9 -15.55 3.09 -8.16
CA ASP A 9 -16.83 2.47 -8.54
C ASP A 9 -17.06 1.18 -7.74
N ARG A 10 -18.22 0.56 -7.88
CA ARG A 10 -18.52 -0.74 -7.28
C ARG A 10 -17.47 -1.78 -7.71
N SER A 11 -16.99 -2.58 -6.75
CA SER A 11 -16.09 -3.68 -7.07
C SER A 11 -16.81 -4.71 -7.97
N PRO A 12 -16.20 -5.10 -9.11
CA PRO A 12 -16.74 -6.16 -9.95
C PRO A 12 -16.57 -7.56 -9.33
N ASP A 13 -15.61 -7.71 -8.40
CA ASP A 13 -15.18 -9.01 -7.88
C ASP A 13 -15.68 -9.27 -6.46
N ARG A 14 -16.06 -8.22 -5.72
CA ARG A 14 -16.52 -8.33 -4.32
C ARG A 14 -17.88 -7.64 -4.13
N PRO A 15 -18.93 -8.39 -3.73
CA PRO A 15 -20.18 -7.79 -3.30
C PRO A 15 -19.98 -6.85 -2.10
N ALA A 16 -20.77 -5.78 -2.03
CA ALA A 16 -20.74 -4.78 -0.96
C ALA A 16 -19.36 -4.13 -0.74
N ALA A 17 -18.60 -3.95 -1.82
CA ALA A 17 -17.32 -3.25 -1.81
C ALA A 17 -17.25 -2.21 -2.92
N THR A 18 -16.54 -1.13 -2.64
CA THR A 18 -16.19 -0.05 -3.55
C THR A 18 -14.70 -0.17 -3.89
N ARG A 19 -14.37 -0.13 -5.17
CA ARG A 19 -13.03 -0.24 -5.74
C ARG A 19 -12.47 1.14 -6.04
N LEU A 20 -11.32 1.46 -5.47
CA LEU A 20 -10.40 2.46 -6.00
C LEU A 20 -9.47 1.77 -7.00
N SER A 21 -9.45 2.21 -8.25
CA SER A 21 -8.57 1.65 -9.28
C SER A 21 -7.81 2.72 -10.05
N GLY A 22 -6.65 2.36 -10.60
CA GLY A 22 -5.77 3.24 -11.34
C GLY A 22 -5.13 2.50 -12.50
N VAL A 23 -5.20 3.08 -13.71
CA VAL A 23 -4.58 2.52 -14.91
C VAL A 23 -3.19 3.11 -15.09
N VAL A 24 -2.19 2.25 -15.11
CA VAL A 24 -0.77 2.63 -15.24
C VAL A 24 -0.26 2.17 -16.59
N ARG A 25 0.35 3.09 -17.34
CA ARG A 25 1.07 2.81 -18.58
C ARG A 25 2.57 2.80 -18.33
N TYR A 26 3.25 1.81 -18.87
CA TYR A 26 4.71 1.68 -18.80
C TYR A 26 5.36 2.23 -20.06
N ASP A 27 6.54 2.85 -19.90
CA ASP A 27 7.29 3.38 -21.04
C ASP A 27 7.92 2.22 -21.81
N ASP A 28 8.43 1.22 -21.09
CA ASP A 28 8.93 -0.04 -21.63
C ASP A 28 8.14 -1.24 -21.06
N PRO A 29 7.34 -1.92 -21.89
CA PRO A 29 6.58 -3.07 -21.45
C PRO A 29 7.43 -4.27 -21.02
N ARG A 30 8.70 -4.39 -21.45
CA ARG A 30 9.61 -5.51 -21.14
C ARG A 30 9.00 -6.91 -21.33
N GLY A 31 8.20 -7.06 -22.40
CA GLY A 31 7.48 -8.30 -22.72
C GLY A 31 6.21 -8.54 -21.89
N GLY A 32 5.89 -7.68 -20.93
CA GLY A 32 4.60 -7.64 -20.24
C GLY A 32 3.57 -6.74 -20.95
N PRO A 33 2.37 -6.56 -20.36
CA PRO A 33 1.37 -5.65 -20.91
C PRO A 33 1.86 -4.20 -20.86
N ALA A 34 1.47 -3.40 -21.85
CA ALA A 34 1.79 -1.97 -21.90
C ALA A 34 1.05 -1.15 -20.83
N GLU A 35 -0.10 -1.66 -20.36
CA GLU A 35 -0.91 -1.06 -19.31
C GLU A 35 -1.33 -2.11 -18.29
N GLU A 36 -1.35 -1.74 -17.01
CA GLU A 36 -1.89 -2.56 -15.92
C GLU A 36 -2.83 -1.73 -15.05
N THR A 37 -3.84 -2.38 -14.49
CA THR A 37 -4.73 -1.76 -13.51
C THR A 37 -4.31 -2.19 -12.11
N TYR A 38 -4.10 -1.22 -11.23
CA TYR A 38 -3.87 -1.41 -9.80
C TYR A 38 -5.17 -1.06 -9.07
N TRP A 39 -5.56 -1.82 -8.05
CA TRP A 39 -6.80 -1.54 -7.33
C TRP A 39 -6.80 -1.92 -5.84
N TYR A 40 -7.71 -1.28 -5.11
CA TYR A 40 -8.02 -1.48 -3.70
C TYR A 40 -9.54 -1.60 -3.54
N ASP A 41 -10.02 -2.76 -3.12
CA ASP A 41 -11.42 -2.99 -2.76
C ASP A 41 -11.60 -2.76 -1.27
N VAL A 42 -12.53 -1.87 -0.95
CA VAL A 42 -12.87 -1.44 0.40
C VAL A 42 -14.35 -1.73 0.63
N PRO A 43 -14.77 -2.29 1.78
CA PRO A 43 -16.18 -2.48 2.11
C PRO A 43 -16.96 -1.16 1.99
N ASP A 44 -18.20 -1.22 1.50
CA ASP A 44 -19.03 -0.04 1.26
C ASP A 44 -19.22 0.84 2.51
N ALA A 45 -19.18 0.22 3.69
CA ALA A 45 -19.22 0.90 4.99
C ALA A 45 -18.09 1.93 5.18
N PHE A 46 -16.99 1.81 4.42
CA PHE A 46 -15.84 2.71 4.47
C PHE A 46 -15.61 3.47 3.15
N ALA A 47 -16.53 3.39 2.18
CA ALA A 47 -16.35 4.00 0.86
C ALA A 47 -16.13 5.52 0.93
N SER A 48 -16.74 6.21 1.88
CA SER A 48 -16.55 7.66 2.11
C SER A 48 -15.12 8.04 2.52
N SER A 49 -14.32 7.05 2.95
CA SER A 49 -12.92 7.23 3.34
C SER A 49 -11.94 7.04 2.20
N ILE A 50 -12.39 6.61 1.02
CA ILE A 50 -11.52 6.37 -0.13
C ILE A 50 -10.89 7.69 -0.59
N SER A 51 -9.58 7.65 -0.79
CA SER A 51 -8.78 8.76 -1.31
C SER A 51 -9.13 9.07 -2.77
N ASP A 52 -9.11 10.35 -3.10
CA ASP A 52 -9.09 10.89 -4.46
C ASP A 52 -7.77 11.61 -4.80
N SER A 53 -6.74 11.45 -3.96
CA SER A 53 -5.42 12.05 -4.18
C SER A 53 -4.46 11.12 -4.92
N GLY A 54 -3.30 11.67 -5.30
CA GLY A 54 -2.17 10.92 -5.84
C GLY A 54 -1.41 10.08 -4.80
N ASN A 55 -1.66 10.26 -3.50
CA ASN A 55 -0.84 9.67 -2.42
C ASN A 55 -0.75 8.14 -2.44
N PRO A 56 -1.85 7.36 -2.53
CA PRO A 56 -1.76 5.90 -2.59
C PRO A 56 -0.98 5.45 -3.82
N TRP A 57 -1.06 6.20 -4.92
CA TRP A 57 -0.38 5.89 -6.17
C TRP A 57 1.11 6.23 -6.11
N LEU A 58 1.49 7.35 -5.50
CA LEU A 58 2.90 7.67 -5.26
C LEU A 58 3.55 6.60 -4.39
N ALA A 59 2.95 6.29 -3.23
CA ALA A 59 3.49 5.30 -2.31
C ALA A 59 3.62 3.92 -2.96
N GLY A 60 2.58 3.47 -3.67
CA GLY A 60 2.56 2.16 -4.31
C GLY A 60 3.44 2.06 -5.55
N LEU A 61 3.41 3.06 -6.44
CA LEU A 61 4.07 2.95 -7.76
C LEU A 61 5.54 3.37 -7.75
N LEU A 62 5.99 4.15 -6.75
CA LEU A 62 7.40 4.53 -6.63
C LEU A 62 8.39 3.34 -6.64
N PRO A 63 8.19 2.24 -5.88
CA PRO A 63 9.07 1.08 -5.98
C PRO A 63 9.07 0.44 -7.38
N VAL A 64 7.92 0.44 -8.08
CA VAL A 64 7.81 -0.08 -9.44
C VAL A 64 8.61 0.77 -10.42
N ALA A 65 8.47 2.10 -10.32
CA ALA A 65 9.21 3.06 -11.13
C ALA A 65 10.72 2.88 -10.96
N VAL A 66 11.19 2.76 -9.72
CA VAL A 66 12.61 2.52 -9.38
C VAL A 66 13.10 1.16 -9.88
N ALA A 67 12.30 0.10 -9.73
CA ALA A 67 12.66 -1.23 -10.23
C ALA A 67 12.78 -1.27 -11.76
N LEU A 68 11.94 -0.51 -12.46
CA LEU A 68 12.00 -0.36 -13.92
C LEU A 68 13.04 0.67 -14.37
N GLY A 69 13.45 1.61 -13.51
CA GLY A 69 14.27 2.75 -13.91
C GLY A 69 13.52 3.73 -14.80
N GLU A 70 12.20 3.80 -14.65
CA GLU A 70 11.33 4.70 -15.41
C GLU A 70 10.93 5.92 -14.55
N PRO A 71 10.83 7.13 -15.13
CA PRO A 71 10.16 8.25 -14.47
C PRO A 71 8.73 7.89 -14.07
N LEU A 72 8.27 8.43 -12.94
CA LEU A 72 6.89 8.28 -12.46
C LEU A 72 6.11 9.58 -12.69
N VAL A 73 5.09 9.53 -13.53
CA VAL A 73 4.16 10.65 -13.72
C VAL A 73 2.79 10.33 -13.12
N LEU A 74 2.30 11.19 -12.23
CA LEU A 74 1.00 11.08 -11.59
C LEU A 74 0.04 12.15 -12.14
N THR A 75 -1.19 11.75 -12.46
CA THR A 75 -2.24 12.64 -12.98
C THR A 75 -3.06 13.32 -11.88
N LEU A 76 -2.74 13.05 -10.62
CA LEU A 76 -3.41 13.61 -9.46
C LEU A 76 -2.41 14.30 -8.55
N PRO A 77 -2.84 15.37 -7.86
CA PRO A 77 -2.00 16.05 -6.90
C PRO A 77 -1.68 15.16 -5.70
N VAL A 78 -0.48 15.30 -5.16
CA VAL A 78 0.02 14.57 -3.98
C VAL A 78 0.26 15.51 -2.81
N ASP A 79 0.29 14.96 -1.62
CA ASP A 79 0.73 15.67 -0.42
C ASP A 79 2.20 16.12 -0.59
N PRO A 80 2.51 17.41 -0.32
CA PRO A 80 3.85 17.95 -0.54
C PRO A 80 4.90 17.28 0.35
N LEU A 81 4.56 16.89 1.59
CA LEU A 81 5.50 16.22 2.47
C LEU A 81 5.80 14.80 1.98
N LEU A 82 4.80 14.09 1.46
CA LEU A 82 5.02 12.78 0.83
C LEU A 82 5.95 12.89 -0.38
N LEU A 83 5.72 13.90 -1.23
CA LEU A 83 6.53 14.15 -2.42
C LEU A 83 7.99 14.54 -2.07
N ASP A 84 8.17 15.45 -1.11
CA ASP A 84 9.48 15.92 -0.66
C ASP A 84 10.34 14.81 -0.05
N ASN A 85 9.71 13.81 0.57
CA ASN A 85 10.42 12.66 1.17
C ASN A 85 10.67 11.51 0.19
N ALA A 86 10.01 11.48 -0.98
CA ALA A 86 10.19 10.41 -1.96
C ALA A 86 11.65 10.27 -2.47
N PRO A 87 12.41 11.36 -2.71
CA PRO A 87 13.84 11.26 -3.04
C PRO A 87 14.68 10.58 -1.96
N GLU A 88 14.40 10.84 -0.69
CA GLU A 88 15.13 10.23 0.42
C GLU A 88 14.81 8.74 0.55
N GLN A 89 13.55 8.37 0.36
CA GLN A 89 13.15 6.96 0.29
C GLN A 89 13.91 6.21 -0.82
N MET A 90 14.04 6.81 -2.02
CA MET A 90 14.81 6.22 -3.11
C MET A 90 16.31 6.13 -2.79
N ARG A 91 16.88 7.07 -2.02
CA ARG A 91 18.28 6.99 -1.56
C ARG A 91 18.50 5.83 -0.61
N VAL A 92 17.57 5.58 0.32
CA VAL A 92 17.63 4.42 1.21
C VAL A 92 17.59 3.12 0.41
N TRP A 93 16.69 3.02 -0.58
CA TRP A 93 16.63 1.86 -1.46
C TRP A 93 17.89 1.68 -2.30
N GLN A 94 18.47 2.77 -2.82
CA GLN A 94 19.73 2.74 -3.54
C GLN A 94 20.88 2.27 -2.63
N PHE A 95 20.89 2.69 -1.38
CA PHE A 95 21.89 2.25 -0.41
C PHE A 95 21.82 0.74 -0.17
N TRP A 96 20.61 0.17 -0.03
CA TRP A 96 20.42 -1.28 0.11
C TRP A 96 20.63 -2.06 -1.19
N SER A 97 20.37 -1.43 -2.34
CA SER A 97 20.47 -2.05 -3.65
C SER A 97 21.10 -1.06 -4.65
N PRO A 98 22.45 -1.01 -4.76
CA PRO A 98 23.16 0.02 -5.52
C PRO A 98 22.78 0.12 -7.01
N GLY A 99 22.22 -0.94 -7.60
CA GLY A 99 21.71 -0.95 -8.97
C GLY A 99 20.41 -0.17 -9.16
N ARG A 100 19.66 0.11 -8.09
CA ARG A 100 18.40 0.84 -8.11
C ARG A 100 18.68 2.33 -7.99
N LYS A 101 18.52 3.05 -9.11
CA LYS A 101 18.76 4.49 -9.15
C LYS A 101 17.46 5.25 -8.85
N PRO A 102 17.55 6.43 -8.20
CA PRO A 102 16.42 7.35 -8.13
C PRO A 102 15.89 7.69 -9.52
N VAL A 103 14.56 7.84 -9.61
CA VAL A 103 13.87 8.23 -10.85
C VAL A 103 13.18 9.58 -10.66
N ALA A 104 12.92 10.30 -11.76
CA ALA A 104 12.15 11.53 -11.69
C ALA A 104 10.70 11.26 -11.31
N ILE A 105 10.11 12.17 -10.54
CA ILE A 105 8.68 12.16 -10.16
C ILE A 105 8.06 13.44 -10.69
N GLU A 106 6.99 13.32 -11.46
CA GLU A 106 6.18 14.43 -11.94
C GLU A 106 4.77 14.31 -11.36
N ALA A 107 4.41 15.24 -10.48
CA ALA A 107 3.08 15.33 -9.87
C ALA A 107 2.80 16.77 -9.46
N ASP A 108 1.54 17.18 -9.53
CA ASP A 108 1.09 18.41 -8.89
C ASP A 108 1.07 18.22 -7.36
N VAL A 109 1.10 19.32 -6.61
CA VAL A 109 0.96 19.29 -5.15
C VAL A 109 -0.44 19.68 -4.74
N LEU A 110 -0.98 19.01 -3.73
CA LEU A 110 -2.23 19.42 -3.09
C LEU A 110 -2.03 20.82 -2.49
N GLU A 111 -3.02 21.69 -2.66
CA GLU A 111 -3.05 22.92 -1.88
C GLU A 111 -3.14 22.57 -0.40
N ALA A 112 -2.52 23.39 0.45
CA ALA A 112 -2.58 23.26 1.91
C ALA A 112 -3.97 23.62 2.46
N THR A 113 -5.03 23.10 1.85
CA THR A 113 -6.35 23.05 2.47
C THR A 113 -6.32 21.87 3.43
N GLY A 114 -6.46 22.17 4.73
CA GLY A 114 -6.50 21.15 5.77
C GLY A 114 -7.39 19.99 5.36
N TRP A 115 -6.88 18.78 5.53
CA TRP A 115 -7.60 17.54 5.29
C TRP A 115 -8.98 17.59 5.96
N PRO A 116 -10.05 17.07 5.34
CA PRO A 116 -11.42 17.22 5.85
C PRO A 116 -11.51 16.87 7.33
N GLY A 117 -12.02 17.82 8.13
CA GLY A 117 -12.04 17.80 9.60
C GLY A 117 -12.98 16.77 10.22
N GLY A 118 -12.71 15.48 9.99
CA GLY A 118 -13.31 14.36 10.72
C GLY A 118 -12.54 14.01 12.01
N ALA A 119 -13.14 13.18 12.86
CA ALA A 119 -12.44 12.59 14.01
C ALA A 119 -11.34 11.65 13.50
N ALA A 120 -10.12 12.17 13.40
CA ALA A 120 -9.01 11.44 12.82
C ALA A 120 -8.71 10.18 13.65
N ARG A 121 -8.84 8.99 13.04
CA ARG A 121 -8.68 7.70 13.72
C ARG A 121 -7.24 7.21 13.67
N THR A 122 -6.87 6.35 14.60
CA THR A 122 -5.61 5.59 14.54
C THR A 122 -5.90 4.14 14.15
N ALA A 123 -5.22 3.65 13.12
CA ALA A 123 -5.26 2.25 12.74
C ALA A 123 -3.93 1.53 12.99
N SER A 124 -3.97 0.21 13.07
CA SER A 124 -2.79 -0.64 12.94
C SER A 124 -3.03 -1.72 11.89
N PHE A 125 -2.01 -1.99 11.06
CA PHE A 125 -2.03 -3.19 10.22
C PHE A 125 -2.13 -4.45 11.07
N PHE A 126 -3.06 -5.33 10.71
CA PHE A 126 -3.44 -6.50 11.49
C PHE A 126 -3.44 -7.76 10.65
N SER A 127 -2.41 -8.59 10.84
CA SER A 127 -2.27 -9.88 10.15
C SER A 127 -2.78 -11.06 10.98
N GLY A 128 -3.06 -10.84 12.28
CA GLY A 128 -3.33 -11.89 13.25
C GLY A 128 -2.07 -12.59 13.79
N GLY A 129 -0.88 -12.09 13.45
CA GLY A 129 0.39 -12.50 14.07
C GLY A 129 0.60 -11.84 15.44
N ILE A 130 1.52 -12.39 16.24
CA ILE A 130 1.79 -11.92 17.61
C ILE A 130 2.18 -10.44 17.67
N ASP A 131 2.98 -9.96 16.72
CA ASP A 131 3.40 -8.55 16.67
C ASP A 131 2.24 -7.60 16.37
N SER A 132 1.29 -8.05 15.54
CA SER A 132 0.08 -7.28 15.24
C SER A 132 -0.92 -7.25 16.39
N PHE A 133 -1.05 -8.35 17.14
CA PHE A 133 -1.80 -8.38 18.39
C PHE A 133 -1.16 -7.47 19.44
N HIS A 134 0.15 -7.57 19.63
CA HIS A 134 0.88 -6.70 20.54
C HIS A 134 0.66 -5.22 20.18
N THR A 135 0.80 -4.87 18.91
CA THR A 135 0.61 -3.48 18.44
C THR A 135 -0.81 -2.97 18.71
N ALA A 136 -1.82 -3.81 18.50
CA ALA A 136 -3.24 -3.48 18.70
C ALA A 136 -3.66 -3.41 20.18
N LEU A 137 -3.09 -4.26 21.05
CA LEU A 137 -3.51 -4.42 22.45
C LEU A 137 -2.74 -3.58 23.44
N VAL A 138 -1.47 -3.26 23.17
CA VAL A 138 -0.64 -2.52 24.12
C VAL A 138 -1.25 -1.14 24.35
N PRO A 139 -1.50 -0.74 25.63
CA PRO A 139 -2.02 0.57 25.95
C PRO A 139 -1.12 1.69 25.43
N ARG A 140 -1.74 2.72 24.86
CA ARG A 140 -1.08 3.89 24.27
C ARG A 140 -1.85 5.16 24.65
N HIS A 141 -1.16 6.30 24.63
CA HIS A 141 -1.80 7.60 24.85
C HIS A 141 -2.88 7.88 23.79
N VAL A 142 -2.60 7.53 22.52
CA VAL A 142 -3.61 7.51 21.46
C VAL A 142 -3.93 6.05 21.17
N PRO A 143 -5.17 5.58 21.45
CA PRO A 143 -5.54 4.19 21.26
C PRO A 143 -5.62 3.83 19.78
N VAL A 144 -5.49 2.53 19.46
CA VAL A 144 -5.79 2.00 18.13
C VAL A 144 -7.29 1.77 18.04
N ASP A 145 -7.96 2.46 17.11
CA ASP A 145 -9.40 2.37 16.87
C ASP A 145 -9.72 1.21 15.91
N ASP A 146 -8.94 1.11 14.83
CA ASP A 146 -9.23 0.26 13.68
C ASP A 146 -8.07 -0.71 13.38
N LEU A 147 -8.42 -1.88 12.86
CA LEU A 147 -7.50 -2.92 12.44
C LEU A 147 -7.54 -3.05 10.93
N LEU A 148 -6.45 -2.69 10.25
CA LEU A 148 -6.32 -2.77 8.80
C LEU A 148 -5.85 -4.16 8.40
N LEU A 149 -6.75 -4.96 7.83
CA LEU A 149 -6.42 -6.27 7.27
C LEU A 149 -6.21 -6.13 5.76
N VAL A 150 -5.05 -6.53 5.25
CA VAL A 150 -4.76 -6.50 3.81
C VAL A 150 -4.87 -7.91 3.22
N LEU A 151 -5.72 -8.06 2.20
CA LEU A 151 -6.00 -9.29 1.48
C LEU A 151 -5.45 -9.20 0.04
N GLY A 152 -5.03 -10.33 -0.53
CA GLY A 152 -4.43 -10.37 -1.88
C GLY A 152 -2.96 -9.97 -1.93
N THR A 153 -2.31 -9.86 -0.77
CA THR A 153 -0.87 -9.59 -0.62
C THR A 153 -0.16 -10.67 0.19
N PHE A 154 1.17 -10.75 0.08
CA PHE A 154 2.05 -11.64 0.87
C PHE A 154 1.55 -13.10 0.98
N ASP A 155 1.21 -13.57 2.18
CA ASP A 155 0.77 -14.94 2.43
C ASP A 155 -0.58 -15.28 1.78
N LEU A 156 -1.31 -14.26 1.31
CA LEU A 156 -2.64 -14.39 0.75
C LEU A 156 -2.68 -14.20 -0.77
N VAL A 157 -1.53 -14.12 -1.45
CA VAL A 157 -1.47 -13.90 -2.91
C VAL A 157 -2.16 -14.99 -3.72
N SER A 158 -2.10 -16.24 -3.26
CA SER A 158 -2.79 -17.40 -3.87
C SER A 158 -4.17 -17.66 -3.27
N GLY A 159 -4.65 -16.78 -2.40
CA GLY A 159 -5.96 -16.89 -1.79
C GLY A 159 -7.09 -16.73 -2.81
N HIS A 160 -8.07 -17.63 -2.73
CA HIS A 160 -9.32 -17.50 -3.46
C HIS A 160 -10.38 -16.87 -2.54
N ALA A 161 -11.54 -16.47 -3.08
CA ALA A 161 -12.60 -15.79 -2.32
C ALA A 161 -12.91 -16.47 -0.97
N ALA A 162 -13.09 -17.80 -0.97
CA ALA A 162 -13.34 -18.58 0.24
C ALA A 162 -12.18 -18.53 1.27
N SER A 163 -10.93 -18.42 0.83
CA SER A 163 -9.79 -18.26 1.74
C SER A 163 -9.78 -16.87 2.38
N TYR A 164 -10.10 -15.83 1.61
CA TYR A 164 -10.24 -14.47 2.14
C TYR A 164 -11.36 -14.39 3.17
N GLU A 165 -12.53 -14.96 2.89
CA GLU A 165 -13.65 -15.01 3.83
C GLU A 165 -13.29 -15.69 5.15
N ARG A 166 -12.55 -16.82 5.10
CA ARG A 166 -12.10 -17.49 6.33
C ARG A 166 -11.13 -16.65 7.15
N VAL A 167 -10.19 -15.98 6.49
CA VAL A 167 -9.22 -15.10 7.17
C VAL A 167 -9.95 -13.90 7.76
N GLU A 168 -10.80 -13.25 6.98
CA GLU A 168 -11.62 -12.11 7.39
C GLU A 168 -12.49 -12.47 8.60
N ALA A 169 -13.22 -13.60 8.57
CA ALA A 169 -14.04 -14.06 9.69
C ALA A 169 -13.22 -14.29 10.97
N LYS A 170 -12.02 -14.89 10.84
CA LYS A 170 -11.12 -15.08 11.98
C LYS A 170 -10.62 -13.75 12.55
N MET A 171 -10.25 -12.82 11.67
CA MET A 171 -9.79 -11.49 12.09
C MET A 171 -10.94 -10.65 12.67
N GLN A 172 -12.16 -10.85 12.20
CA GLN A 172 -13.36 -10.19 12.71
C GLN A 172 -13.63 -10.62 14.15
N ALA A 173 -13.60 -11.92 14.42
CA ALA A 173 -13.75 -12.43 15.78
C ALA A 173 -12.68 -11.87 16.75
N ALA A 174 -11.44 -11.69 16.26
CA ALA A 174 -10.38 -11.07 17.04
C ALA A 174 -10.64 -9.57 17.27
N ALA A 175 -11.08 -8.83 16.25
CA ALA A 175 -11.42 -7.41 16.35
C ALA A 175 -12.57 -7.19 17.35
N ASP A 176 -13.62 -8.01 17.28
CA ASP A 176 -14.78 -7.98 18.18
C ASP A 176 -14.35 -8.23 19.62
N ALA A 177 -13.51 -9.25 19.86
CA ALA A 177 -12.98 -9.55 21.19
C ALA A 177 -12.12 -8.41 21.76
N MET A 178 -11.50 -7.60 20.91
CA MET A 178 -10.70 -6.42 21.29
C MET A 178 -11.53 -5.13 21.36
N GLY A 179 -12.81 -5.15 20.96
CA GLY A 179 -13.65 -3.96 20.85
C GLY A 179 -13.16 -2.97 19.80
N LYS A 180 -12.58 -3.46 18.68
CA LYS A 180 -12.03 -2.66 17.59
C LYS A 180 -12.79 -2.87 16.29
N VAL A 181 -12.68 -1.92 15.36
CA VAL A 181 -13.27 -2.05 14.02
C VAL A 181 -12.29 -2.74 13.08
N LEU A 182 -12.69 -3.85 12.47
CA LEU A 182 -11.92 -4.45 11.37
C LEU A 182 -12.22 -3.72 10.06
N VAL A 183 -11.17 -3.39 9.31
CA VAL A 183 -11.25 -2.79 7.97
C VAL A 183 -10.47 -3.69 7.01
N PRO A 184 -11.14 -4.67 6.37
CA PRO A 184 -10.51 -5.53 5.37
C PRO A 184 -10.40 -4.81 4.03
N VAL A 185 -9.19 -4.67 3.49
CA VAL A 185 -8.93 -4.12 2.15
C VAL A 185 -8.35 -5.22 1.28
N THR A 186 -8.96 -5.49 0.13
CA THR A 186 -8.40 -6.43 -0.86
C THR A 186 -7.65 -5.65 -1.94
N THR A 187 -6.54 -6.15 -2.44
CA THR A 187 -5.79 -5.51 -3.53
C THR A 187 -5.20 -6.54 -4.49
N ASN A 188 -4.88 -6.12 -5.71
CA ASN A 188 -4.13 -6.92 -6.68
C ASN A 188 -2.65 -6.56 -6.79
N GLN A 189 -2.07 -5.77 -5.88
CA GLN A 189 -0.65 -5.36 -5.97
C GLN A 189 0.27 -6.54 -6.35
N MET A 190 0.14 -7.70 -5.71
CA MET A 190 0.98 -8.88 -6.00
C MET A 190 0.68 -9.61 -7.32
N ARG A 191 -0.31 -9.15 -8.08
CA ARG A 191 -0.65 -9.64 -9.44
C ARG A 191 -0.27 -8.63 -10.52
N THR A 192 0.50 -7.60 -10.16
CA THR A 192 1.03 -6.56 -11.06
C THR A 192 2.56 -6.56 -11.01
N ARG A 193 3.21 -5.64 -11.73
CA ARG A 193 4.67 -5.46 -11.64
C ARG A 193 5.20 -5.12 -10.24
N MET A 194 4.35 -4.73 -9.31
CA MET A 194 4.73 -4.60 -7.89
C MET A 194 5.37 -5.90 -7.35
N ALA A 195 4.86 -7.07 -7.75
CA ALA A 195 5.40 -8.35 -7.28
C ALA A 195 6.86 -8.58 -7.71
N ALA A 196 7.23 -8.04 -8.88
CA ALA A 196 8.60 -8.08 -9.39
C ALA A 196 9.49 -6.96 -8.82
N SER A 197 8.92 -6.03 -8.06
CA SER A 197 9.60 -4.86 -7.50
C SER A 197 10.19 -5.13 -6.12
N ASP A 198 10.68 -6.36 -5.89
CA ASP A 198 11.29 -6.82 -4.64
C ASP A 198 10.44 -6.51 -3.39
N PRO A 199 9.34 -7.26 -3.18
CA PRO A 199 8.45 -7.07 -2.02
C PRO A 199 9.15 -7.21 -0.66
N LYS A 200 10.31 -7.89 -0.61
CA LYS A 200 11.02 -8.15 0.64
C LYS A 200 11.86 -6.97 1.09
N TYR A 201 12.60 -6.34 0.17
CA TYR A 201 13.56 -5.28 0.53
C TYR A 201 13.14 -3.88 0.08
N LEU A 202 12.16 -3.79 -0.84
CA LEU A 202 11.80 -2.52 -1.48
C LEU A 202 10.30 -2.23 -1.36
N ALA A 203 9.47 -3.07 -1.97
CA ALA A 203 8.06 -2.75 -2.18
C ALA A 203 7.16 -3.05 -0.98
N GLY A 204 7.56 -3.89 -0.01
CA GLY A 204 6.67 -4.35 1.05
C GLY A 204 6.09 -3.23 1.92
N GLY A 205 6.93 -2.28 2.37
CA GLY A 205 6.47 -1.11 3.12
C GLY A 205 5.59 -0.18 2.27
N SER A 206 5.98 0.04 1.01
CA SER A 206 5.23 0.83 0.03
C SER A 206 3.85 0.25 -0.26
N MET A 207 3.73 -1.07 -0.37
CA MET A 207 2.47 -1.78 -0.58
C MET A 207 1.48 -1.51 0.55
N LEU A 208 1.94 -1.64 1.80
CA LEU A 208 1.13 -1.34 2.98
C LEU A 208 0.80 0.16 3.05
N ALA A 209 1.78 1.04 2.86
CA ALA A 209 1.57 2.49 2.86
C ALA A 209 0.51 2.91 1.83
N ALA A 210 0.51 2.33 0.64
CA ALA A 210 -0.48 2.60 -0.38
C ALA A 210 -1.90 2.18 0.04
N VAL A 211 -2.07 1.08 0.78
CA VAL A 211 -3.37 0.67 1.35
C VAL A 211 -3.83 1.64 2.44
N ALA A 212 -2.93 2.06 3.33
CA ALA A 212 -3.24 3.08 4.33
C ALA A 212 -3.67 4.40 3.67
N LEU A 213 -2.93 4.82 2.64
CA LEU A 213 -3.19 6.05 1.91
C LEU A 213 -4.44 5.96 1.03
N ALA A 214 -4.85 4.77 0.59
CA ALA A 214 -6.12 4.58 -0.09
C ALA A 214 -7.33 4.92 0.82
N LEU A 215 -7.13 4.91 2.15
CA LEU A 215 -8.11 5.26 3.18
C LEU A 215 -7.70 6.49 4.00
N GLU A 216 -6.82 7.33 3.47
CA GLU A 216 -6.20 8.44 4.20
C GLU A 216 -7.19 9.44 4.81
N ARG A 217 -8.41 9.57 4.24
CA ARG A 217 -9.45 10.44 4.80
C ARG A 217 -9.97 9.98 6.17
N ARG A 218 -9.70 8.73 6.55
CA ARG A 218 -10.15 8.13 7.81
C ARG A 218 -9.13 8.26 8.94
N TYR A 219 -7.84 8.28 8.60
CA TYR A 219 -6.77 8.05 9.56
C TYR A 219 -5.84 9.24 9.71
N ALA A 220 -5.63 9.69 10.95
CA ALA A 220 -4.49 10.57 11.28
C ALA A 220 -3.19 9.79 11.38
N ARG A 221 -3.28 8.50 11.70
CA ARG A 221 -2.13 7.65 11.98
C ARG A 221 -2.42 6.22 11.61
N VAL A 222 -1.49 5.59 10.91
CA VAL A 222 -1.50 4.15 10.68
C VAL A 222 -0.19 3.56 11.19
N MET A 223 -0.28 2.53 12.01
CA MET A 223 0.86 1.85 12.61
C MET A 223 1.17 0.57 11.85
N THR A 224 2.44 0.37 11.53
CA THR A 224 2.97 -0.92 11.10
C THR A 224 3.51 -1.66 12.31
N SER A 225 3.18 -2.95 12.42
CA SER A 225 3.78 -3.81 13.43
C SER A 225 5.21 -4.15 13.04
N ALA A 226 6.01 -4.65 13.98
CA ALA A 226 7.30 -5.21 13.65
C ALA A 226 7.14 -6.28 12.56
N SER A 227 8.01 -6.24 11.56
CA SER A 227 8.15 -7.26 10.53
C SER A 227 9.61 -7.67 10.50
N VAL A 228 9.88 -8.95 10.22
CA VAL A 228 11.24 -9.50 10.23
C VAL A 228 12.17 -8.65 9.38
N ASP A 229 13.28 -8.23 9.99
CA ASP A 229 14.41 -7.59 9.32
C ASP A 229 14.98 -8.58 8.31
N PRO A 230 14.89 -8.34 7.00
CA PRO A 230 15.50 -9.23 6.06
C PRO A 230 17.01 -8.95 6.15
N GLY A 231 17.70 -9.72 6.99
CA GLY A 231 19.14 -9.57 7.20
C GLY A 231 19.86 -9.31 5.88
N VAL A 232 20.72 -8.30 5.87
CA VAL A 232 21.59 -8.00 4.73
C VAL A 232 22.40 -9.25 4.48
N ASP A 233 22.11 -9.97 3.40
CA ASP A 233 22.90 -11.13 3.02
C ASP A 233 24.28 -10.58 2.61
N SER A 234 25.22 -10.57 3.55
CA SER A 234 26.59 -10.07 3.36
C SER A 234 27.45 -11.04 2.54
N SER A 235 26.82 -11.92 1.77
CA SER A 235 27.50 -12.88 0.90
C SER A 235 27.98 -12.11 -0.34
N PRO A 236 29.31 -11.92 -0.53
CA PRO A 236 29.80 -11.29 -1.75
C PRO A 236 29.36 -12.14 -2.93
N SER A 237 28.64 -11.52 -3.87
CA SER A 237 28.40 -12.06 -5.20
C SER A 237 29.73 -12.52 -5.76
N ALA A 238 29.90 -13.83 -5.91
CA ALA A 238 31.01 -14.40 -6.65
C ALA A 238 30.84 -13.92 -8.10
N ALA A 239 31.60 -12.90 -8.47
CA ALA A 239 31.86 -12.57 -9.85
C ALA A 239 32.57 -13.77 -10.49
N THR A 240 31.84 -14.51 -11.33
CA THR A 240 32.46 -15.42 -12.27
C THR A 240 32.66 -14.64 -13.57
N TYR A 241 33.93 -14.54 -13.96
CA TYR A 241 34.44 -13.97 -15.20
C TYR A 241 33.79 -14.55 -16.46
#